data_AF-A0A0R2R0S1-F1
#
_entry.id   AF-A0A0R2R0S1-F1
#
_cell.length_a   1.000
_cell.length_b   1.000
_cell.length_c   1.000
_cell.angle_alpha   90.00
_cell.angle_beta   90.00
_cell.angle_gamma   90.00
#
_symmetry.space_group_name_H-M   'P 1'
#
loop_
_entity.id
_entity.type
_entity.pdbx_description
1 polymer ?
#
loop_
_entity_poly.entity_id
_entity_poly.type
_entity_poly.pdbx_seq_one_letter_code
_entity_poly.pdbx_strand_id
1 'polypeptide(L)'
;MVPANKILEEAKKHKVDVIGLSGLITPSLDEMIDVAKELQRNDFNVPIMIGGATTSKIHTAVKINQHYNNNTVIHVLDASKAVGVTSKLLGKEQVNFRADVAAEYDAIKENYLNRKSDKDYVSIENARGNAVKIDWEKEEIHTANQLGVQIFENIDIATIRSYIDWTPFFFTWEMREKYPAILEDDFFGEQAIQLFDDANKMLDNIIKNNWLQAKAVIGIWEANSEGDDVHLFENKKQIETYNFLRQQGKKSKANRCLADFVAPLSSKKQDYIGSFVCTAGLEIEKQLAVFEKDQDDYNSIMLKAIADRLAEALTEYMHEKIRKEIWGYAADEQFKNENLIEEEYKGIRPAPGYTACPDHTEKLKIFELLNAEKSIGVSLTESMAMSPNASVSGYYFSHPEAKYFSVGKVQDDQIVDYAKRKNMSVERVEKWLRSNI
;
A
#
# COMPACT_ATOMS: atom_id res chain seq x y z
N MET A 1 14.13 0.95 -8.91
CA MET A 1 13.36 0.06 -9.81
C MET A 1 14.23 -0.33 -11.00
N VAL A 2 14.13 -1.57 -11.50
CA VAL A 2 14.91 -2.04 -12.65
C VAL A 2 14.01 -1.96 -13.90
N PRO A 3 14.35 -1.15 -14.93
CA PRO A 3 13.54 -1.04 -16.15
C PRO A 3 13.48 -2.35 -16.93
N ALA A 4 12.39 -2.59 -17.66
CA ALA A 4 12.20 -3.79 -18.49
C ALA A 4 13.38 -4.03 -19.44
N ASN A 5 13.85 -2.99 -20.14
CA ASN A 5 15.00 -3.12 -21.05
C ASN A 5 16.25 -3.64 -20.35
N LYS A 6 16.53 -3.17 -19.12
CA LYS A 6 17.67 -3.65 -18.34
C LYS A 6 17.52 -5.12 -17.94
N ILE A 7 16.30 -5.56 -17.60
CA ILE A 7 16.01 -6.98 -17.34
C ILE A 7 16.31 -7.82 -18.58
N LEU A 8 15.84 -7.39 -19.76
CA LEU A 8 16.06 -8.09 -21.02
C LEU A 8 17.55 -8.12 -21.41
N GLU A 9 18.25 -6.99 -21.26
CA GLU A 9 19.69 -6.88 -21.52
C GLU A 9 20.49 -7.85 -20.66
N GLU A 10 20.27 -7.84 -19.34
CA GLU A 10 20.97 -8.74 -18.42
C GLU A 10 20.55 -10.20 -18.64
N ALA A 11 19.28 -10.48 -18.95
CA ALA A 11 18.81 -11.83 -19.29
C ALA A 11 19.53 -12.39 -20.53
N LYS A 12 19.72 -11.59 -21.58
CA LYS A 12 20.50 -11.97 -22.78
C LYS A 12 21.98 -12.16 -22.45
N LYS A 13 22.57 -11.21 -21.74
CA LYS A 13 24.00 -11.19 -21.37
C LYS A 13 24.38 -12.41 -20.54
N HIS A 14 23.54 -12.77 -19.57
CA HIS A 14 23.79 -13.87 -18.65
C HIS A 14 23.19 -15.21 -19.12
N LYS A 15 22.46 -15.23 -20.24
CA LYS A 15 21.78 -16.42 -20.79
C LYS A 15 20.95 -17.13 -19.72
N VAL A 16 20.11 -16.37 -19.04
CA VAL A 16 19.32 -16.87 -17.91
C VAL A 16 18.31 -17.92 -18.36
N ASP A 17 18.03 -18.90 -17.49
CA ASP A 17 17.06 -19.96 -17.77
C ASP A 17 15.63 -19.59 -17.34
N VAL A 18 15.48 -18.63 -16.42
CA VAL A 18 14.19 -18.17 -15.87
C VAL A 18 14.29 -16.68 -15.54
N ILE A 19 13.22 -15.93 -15.77
CA ILE A 19 13.09 -14.53 -15.32
C ILE A 19 12.07 -14.46 -14.18
N GLY A 20 12.49 -13.96 -13.02
CA GLY A 20 11.61 -13.68 -11.88
C GLY A 20 11.25 -12.19 -11.81
N LEU A 21 9.96 -11.87 -11.64
CA LEU A 21 9.47 -10.51 -11.44
C LEU A 21 8.76 -10.40 -10.09
N SER A 22 9.15 -9.41 -9.29
CA SER A 22 8.57 -9.13 -7.97
C SER A 22 7.86 -7.77 -7.97
N GLY A 23 6.66 -7.70 -7.38
CA GLY A 23 5.85 -6.49 -7.30
C GLY A 23 5.24 -6.27 -5.92
N LEU A 24 5.38 -5.05 -5.38
CA LEU A 24 4.87 -4.67 -4.06
C LEU A 24 3.59 -3.83 -4.13
N ILE A 25 3.45 -3.00 -5.17
CA ILE A 25 2.33 -2.06 -5.32
C ILE A 25 1.56 -2.35 -6.61
N THR A 26 0.33 -1.85 -6.72
CA THR A 26 -0.53 -2.17 -7.88
C THR A 26 0.07 -1.69 -9.21
N PRO A 27 0.81 -0.56 -9.29
CA PRO A 27 1.53 -0.17 -10.51
C PRO A 27 2.59 -1.19 -10.96
N SER A 28 3.14 -2.02 -10.06
CA SER A 28 4.12 -3.06 -10.43
C SER A 28 3.51 -4.13 -11.34
N LEU A 29 2.19 -4.36 -11.28
CA LEU A 29 1.51 -5.31 -12.15
C LEU A 29 1.54 -4.88 -13.63
N ASP A 30 1.49 -3.57 -13.87
CA ASP A 30 1.57 -3.02 -15.23
C ASP A 30 2.98 -3.18 -15.80
N GLU A 31 4.01 -2.95 -14.99
CA GLU A 31 5.40 -3.20 -15.38
C GLU A 31 5.62 -4.68 -15.73
N MET A 32 4.99 -5.62 -15.01
CA MET A 32 5.06 -7.06 -15.35
C MET A 32 4.40 -7.38 -16.70
N ILE A 33 3.27 -6.74 -17.02
CA ILE A 33 2.63 -6.86 -18.34
C ILE A 33 3.56 -6.33 -19.43
N ASP A 34 4.21 -5.19 -19.20
CA ASP A 34 5.09 -4.58 -20.19
C ASP A 34 6.37 -5.41 -20.37
N VAL A 35 6.94 -5.99 -19.32
CA VAL A 35 8.04 -6.97 -19.44
C VAL A 35 7.61 -8.18 -20.26
N ALA A 36 6.42 -8.74 -20.04
CA ALA A 36 5.92 -9.89 -20.82
C ALA A 36 5.79 -9.55 -22.32
N LYS A 37 5.24 -8.38 -22.65
CA LYS A 37 5.16 -7.88 -24.04
C LYS A 37 6.54 -7.68 -24.65
N GLU A 38 7.48 -7.11 -23.90
CA GLU A 38 8.84 -6.87 -24.37
C GLU A 38 9.60 -8.17 -24.63
N LEU A 39 9.45 -9.17 -23.76
CA LEU A 39 10.01 -10.51 -23.96
C LEU A 39 9.44 -11.16 -25.23
N GLN A 40 8.12 -11.04 -25.46
CA GLN A 40 7.49 -11.53 -26.69
C GLN A 40 8.03 -10.80 -27.93
N ARG A 41 8.13 -9.46 -27.87
CA ARG A 41 8.61 -8.62 -28.98
C ARG A 41 10.07 -8.91 -29.34
N ASN A 42 10.88 -9.27 -28.35
CA ASN A 42 12.29 -9.58 -28.50
C ASN A 42 12.58 -11.08 -28.67
N ASP A 43 11.55 -11.89 -28.92
CA ASP A 43 11.62 -13.33 -29.17
C ASP A 43 12.37 -14.14 -28.08
N PHE A 44 12.18 -13.76 -26.82
CA PHE A 44 12.70 -14.55 -25.71
C PHE A 44 11.94 -15.87 -25.60
N ASN A 45 12.64 -16.94 -25.22
CA ASN A 45 12.06 -18.25 -24.96
C ASN A 45 12.48 -18.77 -23.58
N VAL A 46 12.17 -18.02 -22.53
CA VAL A 46 12.44 -18.36 -21.13
C VAL A 46 11.15 -18.21 -20.32
N PRO A 47 10.86 -19.11 -19.38
CA PRO A 47 9.70 -18.96 -18.51
C PRO A 47 9.80 -17.72 -17.62
N ILE A 48 8.64 -17.16 -17.28
CA ILE A 48 8.49 -16.00 -16.39
C ILE A 48 7.83 -16.46 -15.09
N MET A 49 8.48 -16.21 -13.96
CA MET A 49 7.91 -16.39 -12.62
C MET A 49 7.44 -15.03 -12.08
N ILE A 50 6.16 -14.94 -11.75
CA ILE A 50 5.52 -13.74 -11.20
C ILE A 50 5.27 -13.96 -9.71
N GLY A 51 5.73 -13.04 -8.86
CA GLY A 51 5.49 -13.07 -7.42
C GLY A 51 5.47 -11.67 -6.79
N GLY A 52 5.19 -11.61 -5.48
CA GLY A 52 5.12 -10.37 -4.72
C GLY A 52 3.70 -10.03 -4.24
N ALA A 53 3.61 -9.06 -3.33
CA ALA A 53 2.42 -8.77 -2.53
C ALA A 53 1.15 -8.46 -3.34
N THR A 54 1.29 -7.81 -4.50
CA THR A 54 0.15 -7.43 -5.35
C THR A 54 -0.18 -8.44 -6.43
N THR A 55 0.65 -9.47 -6.60
CA THR A 55 0.45 -10.50 -7.61
C THR A 55 -0.59 -11.53 -7.16
N SER A 56 -1.27 -12.14 -8.13
CA SER A 56 -2.18 -13.24 -7.88
C SER A 56 -2.27 -14.16 -9.08
N LYS A 57 -2.59 -15.42 -8.84
CA LYS A 57 -2.80 -16.41 -9.90
C LYS A 57 -3.83 -15.95 -10.93
N ILE A 58 -4.92 -15.35 -10.47
CA ILE A 58 -5.98 -14.82 -11.33
C ILE A 58 -5.47 -13.67 -12.20
N HIS A 59 -4.77 -12.70 -11.61
CA HIS A 59 -4.23 -11.58 -12.38
C HIS A 59 -3.21 -12.06 -13.42
N THR A 60 -2.29 -12.95 -13.03
CA THR A 60 -1.31 -13.52 -13.95
C THR A 60 -1.98 -14.24 -15.12
N ALA A 61 -2.96 -15.11 -14.86
CA ALA A 61 -3.70 -15.83 -15.89
C ALA A 61 -4.47 -14.90 -16.84
N VAL A 62 -5.18 -13.91 -16.30
CA VAL A 62 -6.11 -13.08 -17.06
C VAL A 62 -5.43 -11.91 -17.77
N LYS A 63 -4.37 -11.33 -17.18
CA LYS A 63 -3.78 -10.06 -17.61
C LYS A 63 -2.34 -10.15 -18.11
N ILE A 64 -1.52 -11.07 -17.59
CA ILE A 64 -0.10 -11.16 -17.96
C ILE A 64 0.13 -12.24 -19.01
N ASN A 65 -0.36 -13.46 -18.78
CA ASN A 65 -0.06 -14.65 -19.60
C ASN A 65 -0.36 -14.47 -21.09
N GLN A 66 -1.45 -13.75 -21.43
CA GLN A 66 -1.86 -13.48 -22.81
C GLN A 66 -0.85 -12.65 -23.63
N HIS A 67 0.14 -12.02 -22.99
CA HIS A 67 1.13 -11.16 -23.65
C HIS A 67 2.44 -11.87 -23.95
N TYR A 68 2.60 -13.13 -23.53
CA TYR A 68 3.82 -13.91 -23.76
C TYR A 68 3.47 -15.38 -24.06
N ASN A 69 3.61 -15.76 -25.34
CA ASN A 69 3.25 -17.08 -25.86
C ASN A 69 4.46 -17.97 -26.13
N ASN A 70 5.66 -17.39 -26.21
CA ASN A 70 6.88 -18.13 -26.53
C ASN A 70 7.22 -19.17 -25.45
N ASN A 71 6.86 -18.90 -24.18
CA ASN A 71 7.07 -19.82 -23.07
C ASN A 71 6.03 -19.54 -21.95
N THR A 72 6.15 -20.20 -20.80
CA THR A 72 5.14 -20.14 -19.74
C THR A 72 5.33 -18.95 -18.80
N VAL A 73 4.22 -18.28 -18.47
CA VAL A 73 4.12 -17.32 -17.36
C VAL A 73 3.45 -18.01 -16.19
N ILE A 74 4.08 -18.08 -15.02
CA ILE A 74 3.52 -18.74 -13.84
C ILE A 74 3.56 -17.84 -12.62
N HIS A 75 2.46 -17.82 -11.86
CA HIS A 75 2.38 -17.18 -10.57
C HIS A 75 2.90 -18.11 -9.48
N VAL A 76 3.78 -17.61 -8.63
CA VAL A 76 4.39 -18.36 -7.54
C VAL A 76 4.06 -17.65 -6.23
N LEU A 77 3.48 -18.40 -5.28
CA LEU A 77 2.93 -17.83 -4.06
C LEU A 77 4.00 -17.33 -3.09
N ASP A 78 5.07 -18.11 -2.92
CA ASP A 78 6.08 -17.92 -1.90
C ASP A 78 7.42 -18.53 -2.35
N ALA A 79 8.50 -18.23 -1.62
CA ALA A 79 9.84 -18.68 -1.95
C ALA A 79 10.00 -20.21 -1.85
N SER A 80 9.25 -20.88 -0.96
CA SER A 80 9.30 -22.34 -0.81
C SER A 80 8.79 -23.04 -2.07
N LYS A 81 7.65 -22.57 -2.61
CA LYS A 81 7.08 -23.09 -3.85
C LYS A 81 7.91 -22.73 -5.08
N ALA A 82 8.66 -21.63 -5.04
CA ALA A 82 9.52 -21.22 -6.15
C ALA A 82 10.53 -22.31 -6.53
N VAL A 83 11.14 -22.98 -5.55
CA VAL A 83 12.13 -24.06 -5.80
C VAL A 83 11.51 -25.22 -6.59
N GLY A 84 10.32 -25.66 -6.17
CA GLY A 84 9.59 -26.75 -6.85
C GLY A 84 9.13 -26.35 -8.24
N VAL A 85 8.66 -25.11 -8.41
CA VAL A 85 8.25 -24.56 -9.72
C VAL A 85 9.44 -24.48 -10.68
N THR A 86 10.56 -23.90 -10.25
CA THR A 86 11.78 -23.80 -11.07
C THR A 86 12.28 -25.18 -11.49
N SER A 87 12.27 -26.15 -10.57
CA SER A 87 12.67 -27.54 -10.87
C SER A 87 11.79 -28.17 -11.96
N LYS A 88 10.47 -27.90 -11.95
CA LYS A 88 9.55 -28.37 -13.00
C LYS A 88 9.72 -27.64 -14.32
N LEU A 89 9.96 -26.32 -14.28
CA LEU A 89 10.17 -25.49 -15.47
C LEU A 89 11.43 -25.88 -16.26
N LEU A 90 12.47 -26.34 -15.57
CA LEU A 90 13.77 -26.70 -16.16
C LEU A 90 13.99 -28.23 -16.27
N GLY A 91 13.12 -29.02 -15.65
CA GLY A 91 13.24 -30.47 -15.57
C GLY A 91 12.71 -31.22 -16.80
N LYS A 92 12.78 -32.56 -16.73
CA LYS A 92 12.31 -33.45 -17.80
C LYS A 92 10.81 -33.33 -18.09
N GLU A 93 10.03 -32.95 -17.08
CA GLU A 93 8.57 -32.81 -17.17
C GLU A 93 8.12 -31.41 -17.65
N GLN A 94 9.05 -30.55 -18.06
CA GLN A 94 8.73 -29.17 -18.44
C GLN A 94 7.59 -29.08 -19.46
N VAL A 95 7.53 -29.97 -20.45
CA VAL A 95 6.49 -29.91 -21.49
C VAL A 95 5.11 -30.15 -20.90
N ASN A 96 4.97 -31.18 -20.05
CA ASN A 96 3.71 -31.50 -19.39
C ASN A 96 3.32 -30.38 -18.41
N PHE A 97 4.28 -29.91 -17.60
CA PHE A 97 4.02 -28.84 -16.64
C PHE A 97 3.54 -27.54 -17.30
N ARG A 98 4.13 -27.16 -18.44
CA ARG A 98 3.70 -25.99 -19.21
C ARG A 98 2.29 -26.16 -19.76
N ALA A 99 1.95 -27.36 -20.25
CA ALA A 99 0.60 -27.68 -20.72
C ALA A 99 -0.44 -27.62 -19.60
N ASP A 100 -0.10 -28.15 -18.41
CA ASP A 100 -0.98 -28.12 -17.24
C ASP A 100 -1.25 -26.68 -16.77
N VAL A 101 -0.21 -25.83 -16.73
CA VAL A 101 -0.35 -24.41 -16.37
C VAL A 101 -1.22 -23.67 -17.39
N ALA A 102 -1.03 -23.93 -18.68
CA ALA A 102 -1.85 -23.32 -19.74
C ALA A 102 -3.33 -23.70 -19.59
N ALA A 103 -3.63 -24.99 -19.43
CA ALA A 103 -4.99 -25.48 -19.23
C ALA A 103 -5.65 -24.89 -17.97
N GLU A 104 -4.89 -24.80 -16.88
CA GLU A 104 -5.37 -24.18 -15.65
C GLU A 104 -5.70 -22.69 -15.85
N TYR A 105 -4.84 -21.95 -16.56
CA TYR A 105 -5.03 -20.53 -16.78
C TYR A 105 -6.20 -20.22 -17.72
N ASP A 106 -6.41 -21.06 -18.73
CA ASP A 106 -7.59 -20.98 -19.59
C ASP A 106 -8.87 -21.18 -18.76
N ALA A 107 -8.92 -22.20 -17.90
CA ALA A 107 -10.05 -22.43 -17.00
C ALA A 107 -10.28 -21.26 -16.02
N ILE A 108 -9.21 -20.66 -15.47
CA ILE A 108 -9.32 -19.47 -14.61
C ILE A 108 -9.89 -18.29 -15.39
N LYS A 109 -9.43 -18.08 -16.64
CA LYS A 109 -9.87 -16.98 -17.49
C LYS A 109 -11.35 -17.11 -17.86
N GLU A 110 -11.80 -18.30 -18.26
CA GLU A 110 -13.21 -18.58 -18.53
C GLU A 110 -14.08 -18.30 -17.31
N ASN A 111 -13.70 -18.82 -16.14
CA ASN A 111 -14.42 -18.58 -14.90
C ASN A 111 -14.47 -17.09 -14.51
N TYR A 112 -13.37 -16.37 -14.70
CA TYR A 112 -13.30 -14.94 -14.43
C TYR A 112 -14.26 -14.14 -15.33
N LEU A 113 -14.30 -14.45 -16.63
CA LEU A 113 -15.18 -13.79 -17.59
C LEU A 113 -16.66 -14.08 -17.27
N ASN A 114 -17.00 -15.30 -16.89
CA ASN A 114 -18.35 -15.67 -16.48
C ASN A 114 -18.80 -14.97 -15.19
N ARG A 115 -17.90 -14.73 -14.23
CA ARG A 115 -18.26 -13.99 -12.99
C ARG A 115 -18.43 -12.48 -13.19
N LYS A 116 -17.91 -11.92 -14.29
CA LYS A 116 -18.04 -10.47 -14.57
C LYS A 116 -19.49 -10.10 -14.90
N SER A 117 -20.32 -11.05 -15.37
CA SER A 117 -21.73 -10.79 -15.71
C SER A 117 -22.68 -10.65 -14.51
N ASP A 118 -22.28 -11.06 -13.30
CA ASP A 118 -23.21 -11.18 -12.16
C ASP A 118 -23.27 -9.95 -11.24
N LYS A 119 -22.45 -8.91 -11.48
CA LYS A 119 -22.43 -7.72 -10.63
C LYS A 119 -23.14 -6.54 -11.28
N ASP A 120 -24.22 -6.09 -10.63
CA ASP A 120 -24.91 -4.84 -10.95
C ASP A 120 -24.04 -3.63 -10.56
N TYR A 121 -23.77 -2.75 -11.52
CA TYR A 121 -23.17 -1.44 -11.30
C TYR A 121 -24.21 -0.33 -11.52
N VAL A 122 -23.98 0.82 -10.89
CA VAL A 122 -24.79 2.03 -11.03
C VAL A 122 -23.94 3.17 -11.59
N SER A 123 -24.58 4.13 -12.27
CA SER A 123 -23.90 5.35 -12.72
C SER A 123 -23.31 6.12 -11.53
N ILE A 124 -22.28 6.92 -11.79
CA ILE A 124 -21.65 7.77 -10.77
C ILE A 124 -22.66 8.73 -10.13
N GLU A 125 -23.63 9.25 -10.90
CA GLU A 125 -24.72 10.09 -10.40
C GLU A 125 -25.61 9.33 -9.40
N ASN A 126 -26.03 8.10 -9.74
CA ASN A 126 -26.84 7.27 -8.85
C ASN A 126 -26.04 6.86 -7.60
N ALA A 127 -24.74 6.58 -7.74
CA ALA A 127 -23.86 6.29 -6.61
C ALA A 127 -23.75 7.49 -5.66
N ARG A 128 -23.58 8.71 -6.19
CA ARG A 128 -23.57 9.97 -5.41
C ARG A 128 -24.92 10.21 -4.72
N GLY A 129 -26.03 9.90 -5.39
CA GLY A 129 -27.37 9.94 -4.78
C GLY A 129 -27.58 8.97 -3.61
N ASN A 130 -26.72 7.94 -3.51
CA ASN A 130 -26.69 6.95 -2.44
C ASN A 130 -25.44 7.09 -1.53
N ALA A 131 -24.91 8.30 -1.38
CA ALA A 131 -23.79 8.60 -0.48
C ALA A 131 -24.11 8.30 1.00
N VAL A 132 -23.08 8.23 1.85
CA VAL A 132 -23.30 8.16 3.30
C VAL A 132 -24.04 9.41 3.76
N LYS A 133 -25.09 9.22 4.57
CA LYS A 133 -25.93 10.30 5.09
C LYS A 133 -25.54 10.57 6.53
N ILE A 134 -24.93 11.74 6.76
CA ILE A 134 -24.52 12.23 8.07
C ILE A 134 -25.36 13.47 8.37
N ASP A 135 -25.92 13.55 9.58
CA ASP A 135 -26.68 14.72 10.02
C ASP A 135 -25.71 15.81 10.49
N TRP A 136 -25.08 16.48 9.54
CA TRP A 136 -24.02 17.46 9.80
C TRP A 136 -24.45 18.59 10.73
N GLU A 137 -25.74 18.92 10.83
CA GLU A 137 -26.22 19.93 11.79
C GLU A 137 -26.05 19.48 13.25
N LYS A 138 -26.16 18.17 13.51
CA LYS A 138 -25.96 17.57 14.84
C LYS A 138 -24.53 17.14 15.13
N GLU A 139 -23.69 17.03 14.10
CA GLU A 139 -22.30 16.63 14.31
C GLU A 139 -21.49 17.70 15.04
N GLU A 140 -20.76 17.27 16.07
CA GLU A 140 -19.77 18.09 16.77
C GLU A 140 -18.40 17.88 16.11
N ILE A 141 -17.98 18.88 15.34
CA ILE A 141 -16.68 18.85 14.65
C ILE A 141 -15.64 19.51 15.53
N HIS A 142 -14.65 18.71 15.94
CA HIS A 142 -13.55 19.20 16.78
C HIS A 142 -12.56 20.03 15.95
N THR A 143 -12.40 21.30 16.31
CA THR A 143 -11.35 22.15 15.75
C THR A 143 -9.97 21.59 16.10
N ALA A 144 -9.12 21.41 15.09
CA ALA A 144 -7.75 20.96 15.34
C ALA A 144 -7.00 21.96 16.22
N ASN A 145 -6.34 21.46 17.28
CA ASN A 145 -5.55 22.31 18.17
C ASN A 145 -4.40 23.02 17.44
N GLN A 146 -3.83 22.37 16.42
CA GLN A 146 -2.75 22.91 15.61
C GLN A 146 -3.00 22.64 14.12
N LEU A 147 -3.11 23.72 13.35
CA LEU A 147 -3.19 23.70 11.89
C LEU A 147 -1.81 23.90 11.25
N GLY A 148 -1.70 23.52 9.98
CA GLY A 148 -0.48 23.64 9.20
C GLY A 148 0.49 22.47 9.41
N VAL A 149 1.66 22.60 8.78
CA VAL A 149 2.66 21.54 8.70
C VAL A 149 3.54 21.52 9.95
N GLN A 150 3.78 20.32 10.48
CA GLN A 150 4.67 20.07 11.63
C GLN A 150 5.68 18.98 11.27
N ILE A 151 6.96 19.22 11.56
CA ILE A 151 8.08 18.34 11.22
C ILE A 151 8.68 17.76 12.51
N PHE A 152 8.87 16.44 12.51
CA PHE A 152 9.45 15.66 13.60
C PHE A 152 10.72 14.99 13.09
N GLU A 153 11.87 15.62 13.35
CA GLU A 153 13.15 15.20 12.77
C GLU A 153 13.89 14.12 13.57
N ASN A 154 13.57 13.97 14.86
CA ASN A 154 14.28 13.08 15.78
C ASN A 154 13.28 12.34 16.67
N ILE A 155 12.64 11.30 16.12
CA ILE A 155 11.75 10.44 16.89
C ILE A 155 12.56 9.25 17.42
N ASP A 156 12.47 9.01 18.72
CA ASP A 156 13.24 7.95 19.37
C ASP A 156 12.69 6.56 18.99
N ILE A 157 13.55 5.72 18.41
CA ILE A 157 13.22 4.34 18.04
C ILE A 157 12.84 3.51 19.27
N ALA A 158 13.40 3.81 20.45
CA ALA A 158 13.01 3.11 21.67
C ALA A 158 11.54 3.39 22.05
N THR A 159 11.05 4.60 21.76
CA THR A 159 9.62 4.93 21.92
C THR A 159 8.77 4.18 20.89
N ILE A 160 9.19 4.19 19.62
CA ILE A 160 8.43 3.54 18.53
C ILE A 160 8.36 2.03 18.72
N ARG A 161 9.39 1.40 19.32
CA ARG A 161 9.44 -0.05 19.57
C ARG A 161 8.20 -0.59 20.32
N SER A 162 7.59 0.19 21.21
CA SER A 162 6.41 -0.24 21.96
C SER A 162 5.11 -0.27 21.14
N TYR A 163 5.13 0.30 19.92
CA TYR A 163 3.99 0.35 19.01
C TYR A 163 4.06 -0.71 17.90
N ILE A 164 5.06 -1.60 17.94
CA ILE A 164 5.22 -2.64 16.91
C ILE A 164 4.09 -3.66 17.02
N ASP A 165 3.35 -3.85 15.92
CA ASP A 165 2.66 -5.10 15.64
C ASP A 165 3.65 -6.12 15.07
N TRP A 166 3.94 -7.13 15.87
CA TRP A 166 4.86 -8.21 15.53
C TRP A 166 4.25 -9.28 14.62
N THR A 167 2.93 -9.32 14.47
CA THR A 167 2.26 -10.34 13.64
C THR A 167 2.77 -10.33 12.20
N PRO A 168 2.85 -9.18 11.49
CA PRO A 168 3.33 -9.18 10.12
C PRO A 168 4.84 -9.42 10.02
N PHE A 169 5.62 -9.20 11.09
CA PHE A 169 7.03 -9.59 11.13
C PHE A 169 7.17 -11.11 11.04
N PHE A 170 6.43 -11.88 11.84
CA PHE A 170 6.43 -13.34 11.73
C PHE A 170 5.91 -13.82 10.37
N PHE A 171 4.92 -13.13 9.79
CA PHE A 171 4.44 -13.46 8.44
C PHE A 171 5.52 -13.24 7.37
N THR A 172 6.37 -12.22 7.49
CA THR A 172 7.53 -12.01 6.61
C THR A 172 8.49 -13.21 6.65
N TRP A 173 8.56 -13.90 7.79
CA TRP A 173 9.36 -15.13 7.99
C TRP A 173 8.55 -16.42 7.78
N GLU A 174 7.40 -16.34 7.10
CA GLU A 174 6.50 -17.46 6.78
C GLU A 174 5.94 -18.24 8.00
N MET A 175 5.93 -17.60 9.17
CA MET A 175 5.31 -18.13 10.40
C MET A 175 3.89 -17.55 10.55
N ARG A 176 2.87 -18.27 10.07
CA ARG A 176 1.50 -17.74 9.86
C ARG A 176 0.57 -17.88 11.07
N GLU A 177 1.02 -17.45 12.25
CA GLU A 177 0.19 -17.34 13.46
C GLU A 177 0.33 -15.94 14.07
N LYS A 178 -0.70 -15.45 14.77
CA LYS A 178 -0.67 -14.10 15.37
C LYS A 178 0.28 -14.03 16.56
N TYR A 179 0.93 -12.88 16.76
CA TYR A 179 1.64 -12.59 18.01
C TYR A 179 0.64 -12.21 19.12
N PRO A 180 0.83 -12.64 20.39
CA PRO A 180 1.92 -13.48 20.91
C PRO A 180 1.70 -14.99 20.79
N ALA A 181 0.55 -15.45 20.28
CA ALA A 181 0.21 -16.88 20.21
C ALA A 181 1.24 -17.74 19.45
N ILE A 182 1.87 -17.19 18.42
CA ILE A 182 2.96 -17.85 17.66
C ILE A 182 4.13 -18.32 18.55
N LEU A 183 4.37 -17.68 19.70
CA LEU A 183 5.45 -18.05 20.62
C LEU A 183 5.16 -19.36 21.37
N GLU A 184 3.88 -19.74 21.46
CA GLU A 184 3.41 -20.97 22.11
C GLU A 184 2.97 -22.03 21.08
N ASP A 185 3.19 -21.77 19.78
CA ASP A 185 2.79 -22.68 18.70
C ASP A 185 3.57 -24.00 18.76
N ASP A 186 2.87 -25.13 18.60
CA ASP A 186 3.46 -26.47 18.68
C ASP A 186 4.52 -26.75 17.60
N PHE A 187 4.44 -26.06 16.46
CA PHE A 187 5.34 -26.30 15.31
C PHE A 187 6.42 -25.22 15.20
N PHE A 188 6.07 -23.95 15.38
CA PHE A 188 6.95 -22.80 15.18
C PHE A 188 7.48 -22.18 16.47
N GLY A 189 6.91 -22.50 17.65
CA GLY A 189 7.14 -21.74 18.89
C GLY A 189 8.61 -21.53 19.25
N GLU A 190 9.42 -22.59 19.20
CA GLU A 190 10.87 -22.50 19.50
C GLU A 190 11.60 -21.55 18.54
N GLN A 191 11.37 -21.68 17.23
CA GLN A 191 11.99 -20.83 16.22
C GLN A 191 11.43 -19.40 16.25
N ALA A 192 10.16 -19.23 16.58
CA ALA A 192 9.53 -17.92 16.74
C ALA A 192 10.13 -17.15 17.91
N ILE A 193 10.37 -17.82 19.05
CA ILE A 193 11.07 -17.24 20.20
C ILE A 193 12.49 -16.82 19.81
N GLN A 194 13.25 -17.70 19.14
CA GLN A 194 14.61 -17.38 18.71
C GLN A 194 14.65 -16.19 17.74
N LEU A 195 13.75 -16.18 16.75
CA LEU A 195 13.63 -15.11 15.77
C LEU A 195 13.25 -13.78 16.43
N PHE A 196 12.33 -13.83 17.39
CA PHE A 196 11.92 -12.66 18.17
C PHE A 196 13.06 -12.11 19.02
N ASP A 197 13.85 -12.98 19.66
CA ASP A 197 15.03 -12.57 20.43
C ASP A 197 16.06 -11.90 19.53
N ASP A 198 16.31 -12.44 18.34
CA ASP A 198 17.23 -11.85 17.37
C ASP A 198 16.73 -10.52 16.81
N ALA A 199 15.43 -10.39 16.56
CA ALA A 199 14.79 -9.14 16.20
C ALA A 199 14.95 -8.06 17.27
N ASN A 200 14.78 -8.42 18.55
CA ASN A 200 14.96 -7.51 19.66
C ASN A 200 16.44 -7.11 19.84
N LYS A 201 17.39 -8.04 19.65
CA LYS A 201 18.83 -7.70 19.61
C LYS A 201 19.17 -6.78 18.44
N MET A 202 18.56 -7.00 17.28
CA MET A 202 18.70 -6.12 16.10
C MET A 202 18.20 -4.71 16.43
N LEU A 203 17.03 -4.58 17.07
CA LEU A 203 16.51 -3.30 17.56
C LEU A 203 17.47 -2.61 18.54
N ASP A 204 18.01 -3.36 19.51
CA ASP A 204 18.99 -2.82 20.46
C ASP A 204 20.25 -2.30 19.74
N ASN A 205 20.72 -3.01 18.71
CA ASN A 205 21.84 -2.57 17.87
C ASN A 205 21.49 -1.35 17.02
N ILE A 206 20.29 -1.29 16.44
CA ILE A 206 19.81 -0.13 15.68
C ILE A 206 19.83 1.12 16.56
N ILE A 207 19.29 1.03 17.78
CA ILE A 207 19.24 2.13 18.75
C ILE A 207 20.66 2.52 19.18
N LYS A 208 21.47 1.54 19.61
CA LYS A 208 22.81 1.79 20.14
C LYS A 208 23.74 2.43 19.10
N ASN A 209 23.64 2.02 17.85
CA ASN A 209 24.57 2.43 16.80
C ASN A 209 23.95 3.46 15.82
N ASN A 210 22.70 3.88 16.05
CA ASN A 210 21.96 4.81 15.18
C ASN A 210 21.94 4.37 13.71
N TRP A 211 21.63 3.10 13.45
CA TRP A 211 21.59 2.55 12.08
C TRP A 211 20.43 3.08 11.26
N LEU A 212 19.34 3.50 11.92
CA LEU A 212 18.14 4.01 11.30
C LEU A 212 17.77 5.37 11.92
N GLN A 213 17.09 6.21 11.15
CA GLN A 213 16.45 7.42 11.67
C GLN A 213 14.94 7.38 11.44
N ALA A 214 14.18 7.71 12.49
CA ALA A 214 12.74 7.86 12.40
C ALA A 214 12.35 9.34 12.31
N LYS A 215 11.62 9.69 11.25
CA LYS A 215 11.14 11.05 10.97
C LYS A 215 9.69 11.03 10.52
N ALA A 216 8.97 12.08 10.85
CA ALA A 216 7.62 12.29 10.35
C ALA A 216 7.40 13.76 9.95
N VAL A 217 6.56 13.96 8.96
CA VAL A 217 5.95 15.25 8.67
C VAL A 217 4.45 15.05 8.57
N ILE A 218 3.69 15.91 9.22
CA ILE A 218 2.23 15.88 9.25
C ILE A 218 1.70 17.26 8.91
N GLY A 219 0.43 17.32 8.50
CA GLY A 219 -0.28 18.59 8.34
C GLY A 219 -1.76 18.39 8.61
N ILE A 220 -2.41 19.43 9.14
CA ILE A 220 -3.87 19.50 9.29
C ILE A 220 -4.34 20.82 8.71
N TRP A 221 -5.38 20.79 7.89
CA TRP A 221 -5.94 21.97 7.24
C TRP A 221 -7.44 22.05 7.49
N GLU A 222 -7.95 23.28 7.49
CA GLU A 222 -9.36 23.52 7.27
C GLU A 222 -9.76 22.85 5.95
N ALA A 223 -10.84 22.08 5.96
CA ALA A 223 -11.27 21.33 4.80
C ALA A 223 -12.78 21.12 4.77
N ASN A 224 -13.31 21.01 3.56
CA ASN A 224 -14.71 20.67 3.34
C ASN A 224 -14.84 19.84 2.06
N SER A 225 -15.85 18.97 2.04
CA SER A 225 -16.13 18.17 0.84
C SER A 225 -16.99 18.91 -0.18
N GLU A 226 -16.76 18.61 -1.45
CA GLU A 226 -17.66 18.92 -2.57
C GLU A 226 -17.74 17.71 -3.50
N GLY A 227 -18.92 17.10 -3.60
CA GLY A 227 -19.09 15.86 -4.34
C GLY A 227 -18.26 14.71 -3.76
N ASP A 228 -17.24 14.26 -4.51
CA ASP A 228 -16.36 13.14 -4.12
C ASP A 228 -14.95 13.62 -3.71
N ASP A 229 -14.76 14.93 -3.58
CA ASP A 229 -13.48 15.56 -3.28
C ASP A 229 -13.50 16.26 -1.93
N VAL A 230 -12.31 16.53 -1.40
CA VAL A 230 -12.11 17.37 -0.22
C VAL A 230 -11.19 18.53 -0.57
N HIS A 231 -11.70 19.76 -0.46
CA HIS A 231 -10.93 20.98 -0.66
C HIS A 231 -10.23 21.38 0.64
N LEU A 232 -8.94 21.70 0.54
CA LEU A 232 -8.12 22.13 1.66
C LEU A 232 -7.92 23.64 1.59
N PHE A 233 -8.00 24.29 2.74
CA PHE A 233 -7.95 25.73 2.87
C PHE A 233 -6.84 26.16 3.84
N GLU A 234 -6.18 27.26 3.49
CA GLU A 234 -5.29 28.00 4.37
C GLU A 234 -5.61 29.49 4.24
N ASN A 235 -5.86 30.17 5.35
CA ASN A 235 -6.26 31.57 5.37
C ASN A 235 -7.47 31.86 4.44
N LYS A 236 -8.46 30.96 4.43
CA LYS A 236 -9.67 31.00 3.57
C LYS A 236 -9.41 30.89 2.06
N LYS A 237 -8.20 30.55 1.63
CA LYS A 237 -7.88 30.25 0.24
C LYS A 237 -7.75 28.75 0.06
N GLN A 238 -8.39 28.21 -0.98
CA GLN A 238 -8.18 26.83 -1.36
C GLN A 238 -6.75 26.66 -1.84
N ILE A 239 -6.01 25.74 -1.23
CA ILE A 239 -4.60 25.46 -1.54
C ILE A 239 -4.43 24.16 -2.33
N GLU A 240 -5.32 23.20 -2.14
CA GLU A 240 -5.29 21.89 -2.81
C GLU A 240 -6.65 21.20 -2.72
N THR A 241 -6.84 20.12 -3.47
CA THR A 241 -7.99 19.21 -3.42
C THR A 241 -7.52 17.76 -3.38
N TYR A 242 -7.94 17.01 -2.39
CA TYR A 242 -7.81 15.55 -2.42
C TYR A 242 -8.97 14.94 -3.20
N ASN A 243 -8.66 14.07 -4.16
CA ASN A 243 -9.64 13.47 -5.05
C ASN A 243 -9.88 12.00 -4.69
N PHE A 244 -11.11 11.67 -4.27
CA PHE A 244 -11.49 10.31 -3.92
C PHE A 244 -12.41 9.67 -4.97
N LEU A 245 -12.46 8.33 -4.92
CA LEU A 245 -13.35 7.50 -5.72
C LEU A 245 -14.51 7.01 -4.88
N ARG A 246 -15.64 6.80 -5.54
CA ARG A 246 -16.88 6.27 -4.96
C ARG A 246 -17.14 4.85 -5.44
N GLN A 247 -17.65 4.01 -4.54
CA GLN A 247 -18.15 2.68 -4.89
C GLN A 247 -19.23 2.78 -5.96
N GLN A 248 -19.15 2.01 -7.05
CA GLN A 248 -20.19 1.96 -8.10
C GLN A 248 -20.93 0.63 -8.21
N GLY A 249 -20.53 -0.41 -7.46
CA GLY A 249 -21.39 -1.59 -7.32
C GLY A 249 -22.69 -1.22 -6.63
N LYS A 250 -23.83 -1.78 -7.05
CA LYS A 250 -25.14 -1.51 -6.43
C LYS A 250 -25.11 -1.88 -4.94
N LYS A 251 -25.42 -0.94 -4.05
CA LYS A 251 -25.44 -1.12 -2.59
C LYS A 251 -26.81 -0.82 -2.01
N SER A 252 -27.23 -1.62 -1.03
CA SER A 252 -28.47 -1.39 -0.28
C SER A 252 -28.35 -0.29 0.79
N LYS A 253 -27.15 -0.06 1.34
CA LYS A 253 -26.91 0.94 2.39
C LYS A 253 -26.39 2.27 1.83
N ALA A 254 -25.14 2.28 1.39
CA ALA A 254 -24.50 3.47 0.83
C ALA A 254 -23.39 3.07 -0.13
N ASN A 255 -23.24 3.85 -1.19
CA ASN A 255 -22.11 3.84 -2.12
C ASN A 255 -21.04 4.78 -1.57
N ARG A 256 -20.12 4.25 -0.76
CA ARG A 256 -19.19 5.06 0.04
C ARG A 256 -18.12 5.76 -0.80
N CYS A 257 -17.77 6.96 -0.39
CA CYS A 257 -16.58 7.72 -0.77
C CYS A 257 -15.91 8.23 0.52
N LEU A 258 -14.57 8.35 0.54
CA LEU A 258 -13.88 8.89 1.74
C LEU A 258 -14.28 10.35 2.01
N ALA A 259 -14.57 11.13 0.96
CA ALA A 259 -15.06 12.51 1.09
C ALA A 259 -16.39 12.61 1.86
N ASP A 260 -17.17 11.53 1.95
CA ASP A 260 -18.44 11.52 2.69
C ASP A 260 -18.24 11.75 4.20
N PHE A 261 -17.02 11.57 4.71
CA PHE A 261 -16.66 11.71 6.13
C PHE A 261 -16.01 13.06 6.47
N VAL A 262 -16.14 14.05 5.59
CA VAL A 262 -15.74 15.44 5.82
C VAL A 262 -16.93 16.34 5.51
N ALA A 263 -17.22 17.31 6.38
CA ALA A 263 -18.41 18.13 6.26
C ALA A 263 -18.46 18.83 4.90
N PRO A 264 -19.59 18.75 4.17
CA PRO A 264 -19.69 19.35 2.85
C PRO A 264 -19.75 20.87 2.97
N LEU A 265 -19.26 21.58 1.96
CA LEU A 265 -19.35 23.04 1.88
C LEU A 265 -20.80 23.55 2.07
N SER A 266 -21.79 22.77 1.64
CA SER A 266 -23.21 23.08 1.79
C SER A 266 -23.70 23.09 3.25
N SER A 267 -23.03 22.36 4.16
CA SER A 267 -23.36 22.33 5.59
C SER A 267 -22.96 23.61 6.32
N LYS A 268 -22.06 24.42 5.73
CA LYS A 268 -21.48 25.63 6.34
C LYS A 268 -20.75 25.40 7.66
N LYS A 269 -20.50 24.14 8.05
CA LYS A 269 -19.61 23.81 9.18
C LYS A 269 -18.17 23.72 8.70
N GLN A 270 -17.25 24.24 9.50
CA GLN A 270 -15.82 24.05 9.25
C GLN A 270 -15.43 22.64 9.69
N ASP A 271 -14.80 21.89 8.78
CA ASP A 271 -14.19 20.60 9.09
C ASP A 271 -12.70 20.61 8.77
N TYR A 272 -12.03 19.48 8.96
CA TYR A 272 -10.59 19.38 8.83
C TYR A 272 -10.22 18.02 8.23
N ILE A 273 -9.07 18.01 7.57
CA ILE A 273 -8.43 16.77 7.12
C ILE A 273 -6.94 16.88 7.38
N GLY A 274 -6.33 15.78 7.77
CA GLY A 274 -4.88 15.71 7.93
C GLY A 274 -4.21 14.87 6.85
N SER A 275 -2.91 14.99 6.74
CA SER A 275 -2.07 14.04 6.02
C SER A 275 -0.72 13.86 6.72
N PHE A 276 -0.01 12.78 6.36
CA PHE A 276 1.28 12.46 6.92
C PHE A 276 2.21 11.77 5.92
N VAL A 277 3.51 11.91 6.16
CA VAL A 277 4.57 11.01 5.68
C VAL A 277 5.45 10.65 6.87
N CYS A 278 5.58 9.36 7.14
CA CYS A 278 6.41 8.79 8.19
C CYS A 278 7.47 7.89 7.58
N THR A 279 8.68 7.88 8.13
CA THR A 279 9.74 6.96 7.71
C THR A 279 10.57 6.52 8.92
N ALA A 280 10.96 5.26 8.92
CA ALA A 280 11.94 4.71 9.86
C ALA A 280 13.12 4.04 9.13
N GLY A 281 13.26 4.27 7.82
CA GLY A 281 14.22 3.60 6.95
C GLY A 281 15.41 4.45 6.51
N LEU A 282 15.53 5.69 6.97
CA LEU A 282 16.65 6.55 6.57
C LEU A 282 17.97 5.96 7.08
N GLU A 283 19.04 6.13 6.30
CA GLU A 283 20.39 5.64 6.59
C GLU A 283 20.58 4.10 6.55
N ILE A 284 19.52 3.33 6.28
CA ILE A 284 19.54 1.85 6.26
C ILE A 284 20.62 1.26 5.35
N GLU A 285 20.87 1.90 4.20
CA GLU A 285 21.79 1.41 3.16
C GLU A 285 23.22 1.24 3.68
N LYS A 286 23.65 2.04 4.66
CA LYS A 286 24.99 1.94 5.24
C LYS A 286 25.21 0.58 5.89
N GLN A 287 24.24 0.11 6.66
CA GLN A 287 24.36 -1.16 7.36
C GLN A 287 24.05 -2.34 6.44
N LEU A 288 23.12 -2.17 5.48
CA LEU A 288 22.86 -3.19 4.46
C LEU A 288 24.09 -3.51 3.62
N ALA A 289 24.89 -2.49 3.25
CA ALA A 289 26.14 -2.69 2.52
C ALA A 289 27.18 -3.50 3.32
N VAL A 290 27.17 -3.39 4.65
CA VAL A 290 28.03 -4.22 5.53
C VAL A 290 27.56 -5.67 5.49
N PHE A 291 26.26 -5.92 5.72
CA PHE A 291 25.71 -7.27 5.67
C PHE A 291 25.87 -7.92 4.28
N GLU A 292 25.70 -7.17 3.20
CA GLU A 292 25.93 -7.68 1.83
C GLU A 292 27.39 -8.08 1.61
N LYS A 293 28.34 -7.25 2.04
CA LYS A 293 29.78 -7.55 1.94
C LYS A 293 30.14 -8.81 2.74
N ASP A 294 29.52 -8.99 3.88
CA ASP A 294 29.74 -10.13 4.78
C ASP A 294 28.92 -11.37 4.39
N GLN A 295 28.11 -11.29 3.31
CA GLN A 295 27.20 -12.34 2.84
C GLN A 295 26.19 -12.78 3.93
N ASP A 296 25.76 -11.83 4.76
CA ASP A 296 24.83 -12.02 5.86
C ASP A 296 23.39 -11.70 5.43
N ASP A 297 22.81 -12.61 4.67
CA ASP A 297 21.45 -12.48 4.16
C ASP A 297 20.42 -12.43 5.30
N TYR A 298 20.66 -13.16 6.39
CA TYR A 298 19.77 -13.21 7.55
C TYR A 298 19.62 -11.82 8.20
N ASN A 299 20.74 -11.17 8.53
CA ASN A 299 20.68 -9.85 9.16
C ASN A 299 20.26 -8.76 8.16
N SER A 300 20.56 -8.91 6.87
CA SER A 300 20.04 -8.03 5.82
C SER A 300 18.50 -8.05 5.75
N ILE A 301 17.90 -9.25 5.76
CA ILE A 301 16.44 -9.43 5.78
C ILE A 301 15.86 -8.95 7.11
N MET A 302 16.49 -9.31 8.24
CA MET A 302 16.07 -8.88 9.57
C MET A 302 16.02 -7.36 9.69
N LEU A 303 17.07 -6.65 9.27
CA LEU A 303 17.12 -5.18 9.32
C LEU A 303 16.02 -4.55 8.47
N LYS A 304 15.76 -5.07 7.26
CA LYS A 304 14.68 -4.58 6.39
C LYS A 304 13.30 -4.82 7.02
N ALA A 305 13.05 -6.03 7.52
CA ALA A 305 11.79 -6.39 8.16
C ALA A 305 11.52 -5.53 9.41
N ILE A 306 12.56 -5.26 10.21
CA ILE A 306 12.46 -4.39 11.39
C ILE A 306 12.25 -2.94 11.00
N ALA A 307 12.92 -2.43 9.97
CA ALA A 307 12.66 -1.08 9.47
C ALA A 307 11.20 -0.91 9.02
N ASP A 308 10.65 -1.89 8.30
CA ASP A 308 9.23 -1.89 7.92
C ASP A 308 8.30 -1.89 9.14
N ARG A 309 8.60 -2.70 10.17
CA ARG A 309 7.84 -2.69 11.44
C ARG A 309 7.91 -1.34 12.14
N LEU A 310 9.09 -0.71 12.17
CA LEU A 310 9.28 0.62 12.77
C LEU A 310 8.53 1.71 12.00
N ALA A 311 8.41 1.62 10.67
CA ALA A 311 7.67 2.59 9.88
C ALA A 311 6.14 2.54 10.17
N GLU A 312 5.59 1.33 10.30
CA GLU A 312 4.19 1.13 10.69
C GLU A 312 3.94 1.56 12.15
N ALA A 313 4.82 1.16 13.07
CA ALA A 313 4.75 1.55 14.47
C ALA A 313 4.87 3.07 14.66
N LEU A 314 5.73 3.73 13.89
CA LEU A 314 5.85 5.18 13.87
C LEU A 314 4.54 5.83 13.39
N THR A 315 3.91 5.25 12.38
CA THR A 315 2.63 5.74 11.88
C THR A 315 1.53 5.62 12.94
N GLU A 316 1.50 4.52 13.70
CA GLU A 316 0.58 4.35 14.83
C GLU A 316 0.83 5.38 15.94
N TYR A 317 2.09 5.54 16.35
CA TYR A 317 2.51 6.52 17.34
C TYR A 317 2.12 7.95 16.94
N MET A 318 2.38 8.33 15.68
CA MET A 318 2.01 9.65 15.18
C MET A 318 0.50 9.82 15.07
N HIS A 319 -0.24 8.78 14.70
CA HIS A 319 -1.70 8.84 14.68
C HIS A 319 -2.27 9.03 16.09
N GLU A 320 -1.77 8.30 17.09
CA GLU A 320 -2.16 8.52 18.50
C GLU A 320 -1.89 9.97 18.93
N LYS A 321 -0.70 10.49 18.62
CA LYS A 321 -0.34 11.89 18.91
C LYS A 321 -1.28 12.89 18.21
N ILE A 322 -1.70 12.61 16.98
CA ILE A 322 -2.70 13.41 16.26
C ILE A 322 -4.03 13.41 17.01
N ARG A 323 -4.54 12.23 17.38
CA ARG A 323 -5.84 12.10 18.07
C ARG A 323 -5.84 12.83 19.42
N LYS A 324 -4.76 12.71 20.19
CA LYS A 324 -4.69 13.19 21.58
C LYS A 324 -4.26 14.64 21.70
N GLU A 325 -3.30 15.08 20.89
CA GLU A 325 -2.61 16.36 21.12
C GLU A 325 -2.83 17.35 19.97
N ILE A 326 -2.57 16.93 18.73
CA ILE A 326 -2.40 17.85 17.60
C ILE A 326 -3.74 18.22 16.97
N TRP A 327 -4.58 17.23 16.68
CA TRP A 327 -5.99 17.44 16.37
C TRP A 327 -6.78 17.53 17.67
N GLY A 328 -6.54 16.61 18.60
CA GLY A 328 -7.00 16.71 19.99
C GLY A 328 -8.44 16.27 20.26
N TYR A 329 -9.10 15.61 19.30
CA TYR A 329 -10.49 15.16 19.47
C TYR A 329 -10.67 13.96 20.41
N ALA A 330 -9.58 13.38 20.92
CA ALA A 330 -9.58 12.26 21.86
C ALA A 330 -8.47 12.41 22.91
N ALA A 331 -8.36 13.58 23.55
CA ALA A 331 -7.28 13.89 24.51
C ALA A 331 -7.21 12.96 25.74
N ASP A 332 -8.33 12.33 26.11
CA ASP A 332 -8.46 11.40 27.24
C ASP A 332 -8.22 9.92 26.87
N GLU A 333 -7.85 9.63 25.62
CA GLU A 333 -7.60 8.28 25.12
C GLU A 333 -6.45 7.57 25.87
N GLN A 334 -6.72 6.33 26.33
CA GLN A 334 -5.77 5.49 27.07
C GLN A 334 -5.83 4.04 26.53
N PHE A 335 -5.40 3.85 25.28
CA PHE A 335 -5.34 2.54 24.65
C PHE A 335 -4.00 1.85 24.91
N LYS A 336 -4.04 0.52 25.04
CA LYS A 336 -2.85 -0.32 24.94
C LYS A 336 -2.56 -0.64 23.48
N ASN A 337 -1.36 -1.14 23.20
CA ASN A 337 -0.96 -1.47 21.82
C ASN A 337 -1.93 -2.46 21.15
N GLU A 338 -2.49 -3.42 21.90
CA GLU A 338 -3.48 -4.35 21.34
C GLU A 338 -4.76 -3.64 20.87
N ASN A 339 -5.21 -2.63 21.62
CA ASN A 339 -6.38 -1.83 21.23
C ASN A 339 -6.09 -0.94 20.01
N LEU A 340 -4.84 -0.47 19.87
CA LEU A 340 -4.40 0.29 18.69
C LEU A 340 -4.39 -0.59 17.43
N ILE A 341 -3.90 -1.84 17.55
CA ILE A 341 -3.89 -2.81 16.45
C ILE A 341 -5.30 -3.17 16.00
N GLU A 342 -6.24 -3.32 16.94
CA GLU A 342 -7.67 -3.58 16.64
C GLU A 342 -8.44 -2.32 16.23
N GLU A 343 -7.74 -1.18 16.11
CA GLU A 343 -8.30 0.11 15.67
C GLU A 343 -9.48 0.59 16.53
N GLU A 344 -9.44 0.39 17.85
CA GLU A 344 -10.54 0.76 18.78
C GLU A 344 -10.75 2.28 18.93
N TYR A 345 -9.85 3.09 18.39
CA TYR A 345 -9.91 4.54 18.41
C TYR A 345 -10.91 5.13 17.38
N LYS A 346 -11.27 6.40 17.58
CA LYS A 346 -12.06 7.16 16.59
C LYS A 346 -11.17 7.68 15.47
N GLY A 347 -11.72 7.74 14.27
CA GLY A 347 -11.01 8.22 13.08
C GLY A 347 -10.21 7.13 12.37
N ILE A 348 -9.74 7.46 11.17
CA ILE A 348 -8.98 6.55 10.30
C ILE A 348 -7.81 7.26 9.64
N ARG A 349 -6.82 6.47 9.18
CA ARG A 349 -5.61 6.97 8.51
C ARG A 349 -5.36 6.34 7.13
N PRO A 350 -6.32 6.44 6.18
CA PRO A 350 -6.23 5.76 4.89
C PRO A 350 -5.03 6.22 4.07
N ALA A 351 -4.33 5.25 3.46
CA ALA A 351 -3.12 5.47 2.68
C ALA A 351 -3.38 5.21 1.18
N PRO A 352 -3.02 6.16 0.27
CA PRO A 352 -3.17 5.95 -1.16
C PRO A 352 -2.52 4.66 -1.68
N GLY A 353 -3.29 3.86 -2.40
CA GLY A 353 -2.92 2.51 -2.87
C GLY A 353 -3.65 1.39 -2.14
N TYR A 354 -4.18 1.65 -0.94
CA TYR A 354 -5.11 0.74 -0.27
C TYR A 354 -6.49 0.77 -0.92
N THR A 355 -7.31 -0.24 -0.63
CA THR A 355 -8.60 -0.42 -1.30
C THR A 355 -9.60 0.72 -1.12
N ALA A 356 -9.45 1.53 -0.06
CA ALA A 356 -10.30 2.69 0.22
C ALA A 356 -9.95 3.92 -0.63
N CYS A 357 -8.70 4.04 -1.06
CA CYS A 357 -8.17 5.13 -1.89
C CYS A 357 -7.10 4.56 -2.84
N PRO A 358 -7.50 3.80 -3.88
CA PRO A 358 -6.58 2.99 -4.67
C PRO A 358 -5.67 3.80 -5.61
N ASP A 359 -5.96 5.08 -5.85
CA ASP A 359 -5.13 5.93 -6.71
C ASP A 359 -3.81 6.29 -6.02
N HIS A 360 -2.73 5.64 -6.46
CA HIS A 360 -1.39 5.89 -5.96
C HIS A 360 -0.89 7.34 -6.21
N THR A 361 -1.41 8.04 -7.21
CA THR A 361 -0.93 9.37 -7.60
C THR A 361 -1.35 10.48 -6.64
N GLU A 362 -2.33 10.25 -5.76
CA GLU A 362 -2.67 11.21 -4.72
C GLU A 362 -1.53 11.42 -3.70
N LYS A 363 -0.53 10.50 -3.64
CA LYS A 363 0.69 10.73 -2.86
C LYS A 363 1.45 11.98 -3.32
N LEU A 364 1.37 12.36 -4.59
CA LEU A 364 2.04 13.56 -5.10
C LEU A 364 1.58 14.81 -4.34
N LYS A 365 0.26 14.94 -4.13
CA LYS A 365 -0.33 16.07 -3.38
C LYS A 365 0.06 16.04 -1.91
N ILE A 366 0.05 14.86 -1.29
CA ILE A 366 0.50 14.69 0.10
C ILE A 366 1.96 15.15 0.24
N PHE A 367 2.83 14.71 -0.67
CA PHE A 367 4.26 15.04 -0.64
C PHE A 367 4.52 16.51 -0.92
N GLU A 368 3.76 17.14 -1.82
CA GLU A 368 3.86 18.56 -2.14
C GLU A 368 3.39 19.43 -0.96
N LEU A 369 2.21 19.16 -0.42
CA LEU A 369 1.65 19.91 0.72
C LEU A 369 2.53 19.82 1.97
N LEU A 370 3.11 18.65 2.23
CA LEU A 370 3.98 18.43 3.38
C LEU A 370 5.44 18.77 3.09
N ASN A 371 5.79 19.08 1.84
CA ASN A 371 7.16 19.27 1.38
C ASN A 371 8.07 18.10 1.87
N ALA A 372 7.58 16.86 1.72
CA ALA A 372 8.11 15.70 2.46
C ALA A 372 9.55 15.34 2.09
N GLU A 373 9.91 15.41 0.80
CA GLU A 373 11.27 15.10 0.35
C GLU A 373 12.31 16.05 0.95
N LYS A 374 12.02 17.35 0.94
CA LYS A 374 12.92 18.35 1.51
C LYS A 374 12.93 18.32 3.04
N SER A 375 11.80 18.02 3.67
CA SER A 375 11.66 18.10 5.14
C SER A 375 12.20 16.86 5.85
N ILE A 376 11.96 15.67 5.31
CA ILE A 376 12.33 14.40 5.97
C ILE A 376 13.12 13.44 5.07
N GLY A 377 13.42 13.79 3.82
CA GLY A 377 14.26 12.97 2.93
C GLY A 377 13.55 11.79 2.27
N VAL A 378 12.22 11.71 2.35
CA VAL A 378 11.44 10.66 1.69
C VAL A 378 11.03 11.13 0.30
N SER A 379 11.33 10.36 -0.74
CA SER A 379 10.98 10.68 -2.13
C SER A 379 9.99 9.68 -2.73
N LEU A 380 9.35 10.06 -3.83
CA LEU A 380 8.50 9.19 -4.64
C LEU A 380 9.22 8.79 -5.93
N THR A 381 9.16 7.50 -6.24
CA THR A 381 9.55 6.98 -7.55
C THR A 381 8.47 7.26 -8.60
N GLU A 382 8.78 7.02 -9.87
CA GLU A 382 7.84 7.17 -11.00
C GLU A 382 6.56 6.32 -10.86
N SER A 383 6.62 5.20 -10.13
CA SER A 383 5.49 4.32 -9.83
C SER A 383 4.77 4.68 -8.53
N MET A 384 5.14 5.79 -7.89
CA MET A 384 4.64 6.25 -6.59
C MET A 384 4.98 5.32 -5.41
N ALA A 385 6.00 4.46 -5.56
CA ALA A 385 6.63 3.82 -4.40
C ALA A 385 7.48 4.86 -3.65
N MET A 386 7.52 4.78 -2.33
CA MET A 386 8.30 5.68 -1.48
C MET A 386 9.72 5.14 -1.28
N SER A 387 10.68 6.06 -1.17
CA SER A 387 12.08 5.76 -0.84
C SER A 387 12.51 6.60 0.36
N PRO A 388 13.01 6.00 1.45
CA PRO A 388 13.26 4.57 1.64
C PRO A 388 11.95 3.75 1.72
N ASN A 389 12.03 2.43 1.47
CA ASN A 389 10.87 1.54 1.42
C ASN A 389 10.08 1.52 2.74
N ALA A 390 10.78 1.57 3.88
CA ALA A 390 10.20 1.65 5.22
C ALA A 390 9.63 3.05 5.49
N SER A 391 8.61 3.41 4.72
CA SER A 391 7.89 4.68 4.80
C SER A 391 6.40 4.46 4.57
N VAL A 392 5.57 5.27 5.23
CA VAL A 392 4.12 5.24 5.12
C VAL A 392 3.61 6.66 4.91
N SER A 393 2.63 6.84 4.03
CA SER A 393 1.98 8.14 3.81
C SER A 393 0.48 7.97 3.66
N GLY A 394 -0.29 8.89 4.20
CA GLY A 394 -1.75 8.82 4.12
C GLY A 394 -2.43 10.09 4.60
N TYR A 395 -3.73 9.95 4.83
CA TYR A 395 -4.61 10.99 5.35
C TYR A 395 -4.92 10.77 6.83
N TYR A 396 -5.55 11.74 7.47
CA TYR A 396 -6.26 11.58 8.73
C TYR A 396 -7.70 12.08 8.60
N PHE A 397 -8.65 11.25 9.00
CA PHE A 397 -10.07 11.61 9.14
C PHE A 397 -10.47 11.43 10.61
N SER A 398 -11.14 12.42 11.19
CA SER A 398 -11.57 12.39 12.60
C SER A 398 -13.00 11.87 12.79
N HIS A 399 -13.83 11.86 11.74
CA HIS A 399 -15.25 11.55 11.86
C HIS A 399 -15.43 10.12 12.45
N PRO A 400 -16.25 9.95 13.51
CA PRO A 400 -16.36 8.67 14.22
C PRO A 400 -16.94 7.53 13.38
N GLU A 401 -17.75 7.84 12.36
CA GLU A 401 -18.28 6.85 11.42
C GLU A 401 -17.34 6.50 10.24
N ALA A 402 -16.20 7.20 10.12
CA ALA A 402 -15.22 6.93 9.08
C ALA A 402 -14.66 5.51 9.26
N LYS A 403 -14.54 4.77 8.16
CA LYS A 403 -14.07 3.38 8.17
C LYS A 403 -13.41 3.00 6.87
N TYR A 404 -12.53 2.01 6.91
CA TYR A 404 -11.99 1.41 5.71
C TYR A 404 -13.08 0.66 4.93
N PHE A 405 -13.08 0.83 3.61
CA PHE A 405 -13.91 0.08 2.68
C PHE A 405 -13.13 -0.18 1.39
N SER A 406 -13.60 -1.10 0.56
CA SER A 406 -13.05 -1.27 -0.79
C SER A 406 -13.89 -0.48 -1.78
N VAL A 407 -13.29 0.45 -2.53
CA VAL A 407 -13.92 1.15 -3.66
C VAL A 407 -14.46 0.13 -4.68
N GLY A 408 -13.72 -0.97 -4.88
CA GLY A 408 -14.09 -2.01 -5.83
C GLY A 408 -13.90 -1.56 -7.28
N LYS A 409 -14.76 -2.05 -8.17
CA LYS A 409 -14.75 -1.67 -9.58
C LYS A 409 -15.52 -0.36 -9.81
N VAL A 410 -14.93 0.53 -10.60
CA VAL A 410 -15.50 1.79 -11.09
C VAL A 410 -15.83 1.64 -12.57
N GLN A 411 -16.70 2.50 -13.10
CA GLN A 411 -17.20 2.46 -14.48
C GLN A 411 -16.69 3.68 -15.25
N ASP A 412 -16.83 3.63 -16.58
CA ASP A 412 -16.26 4.62 -17.51
C ASP A 412 -16.71 6.06 -17.18
N ASP A 413 -17.95 6.24 -16.71
CA ASP A 413 -18.49 7.55 -16.33
C ASP A 413 -17.73 8.18 -15.16
N GLN A 414 -17.37 7.41 -14.13
CA GLN A 414 -16.53 7.88 -13.03
C GLN A 414 -15.09 8.07 -13.47
N ILE A 415 -14.55 7.24 -14.36
CA ILE A 415 -13.19 7.43 -14.89
C ILE A 415 -13.08 8.77 -15.63
N VAL A 416 -14.04 9.08 -16.50
CA VAL A 416 -14.09 10.35 -17.23
C VAL A 416 -14.28 11.55 -16.29
N ASP A 417 -15.14 11.43 -15.27
CA ASP A 417 -15.32 12.45 -14.23
C ASP A 417 -14.04 12.68 -13.42
N TYR A 418 -13.39 11.60 -12.97
CA TYR A 418 -12.16 11.65 -12.16
C TYR A 418 -10.99 12.22 -12.96
N ALA A 419 -10.87 11.88 -14.25
CA ALA A 419 -9.87 12.45 -15.15
C ALA A 419 -10.00 13.97 -15.26
N LYS A 420 -11.24 14.48 -15.36
CA LYS A 420 -11.51 15.94 -15.35
C LYS A 420 -11.10 16.57 -14.02
N ARG A 421 -11.52 15.99 -12.89
CA ARG A 421 -11.20 16.49 -11.54
C ARG A 421 -9.69 16.56 -11.29
N LYS A 422 -8.94 15.57 -11.77
CA LYS A 422 -7.48 15.50 -11.63
C LYS A 422 -6.70 16.27 -12.68
N ASN A 423 -7.37 16.87 -13.66
CA ASN A 423 -6.72 17.45 -14.84
C ASN A 423 -5.73 16.47 -15.51
N MET A 424 -6.17 15.22 -15.68
CA MET A 424 -5.42 14.15 -16.33
C MET A 424 -6.20 13.64 -17.54
N SER A 425 -5.50 13.02 -18.50
CA SER A 425 -6.18 12.30 -19.58
C SER A 425 -6.85 11.04 -19.03
N VAL A 426 -7.90 10.59 -19.71
CA VAL A 426 -8.62 9.35 -19.36
C VAL A 426 -7.66 8.16 -19.35
N GLU A 427 -6.81 8.04 -20.38
CA GLU A 427 -5.85 6.95 -20.51
C GLU A 427 -4.85 6.91 -19.35
N ARG A 428 -4.45 8.09 -18.84
CA ARG A 428 -3.56 8.19 -17.68
C ARG A 428 -4.28 7.71 -16.41
N VAL A 429 -5.54 8.10 -16.21
CA VAL A 429 -6.34 7.62 -15.07
C VAL A 429 -6.58 6.12 -15.16
N GLU A 430 -6.93 5.60 -16.33
CA GLU A 430 -7.13 4.16 -16.56
C GLU A 430 -5.86 3.36 -16.27
N LYS A 431 -4.68 3.90 -16.57
CA LYS A 431 -3.40 3.29 -16.20
C LYS A 431 -3.31 3.12 -14.67
N TRP A 432 -3.49 4.19 -13.91
CA TRP A 432 -3.36 4.15 -12.45
C TRP A 432 -4.48 3.37 -11.75
N LEU A 433 -5.67 3.32 -12.35
CA LEU A 433 -6.84 2.62 -11.81
C LEU A 433 -7.13 1.29 -12.51
N ARG A 434 -6.16 0.71 -13.23
CA ARG A 434 -6.37 -0.54 -14.00
C ARG A 434 -6.90 -1.69 -13.14
N SER A 435 -6.49 -1.75 -11.87
CA SER A 435 -6.97 -2.76 -10.93
C SER A 435 -8.45 -2.57 -10.53
N ASN A 436 -8.98 -1.35 -10.71
CA ASN A 436 -10.34 -0.93 -10.37
C ASN A 436 -11.27 -0.87 -11.60
N ILE A 437 -10.83 -1.22 -12.81
CA ILE A 437 -11.64 -1.26 -14.04
C ILE A 437 -12.02 -2.70 -14.43
#